data_AF-A0A833TV31-F1
#
_entry.id   AF-A0A833TV31-F1
#
_cell.length_a   1.000
_cell.length_b   1.000
_cell.length_c   1.000
_cell.angle_alpha   90.00
_cell.angle_beta   90.00
_cell.angle_gamma   90.00
#
_symmetry.space_group_name_H-M   'P 1'
#
loop_
_entity.id
_entity.type
_entity.pdbx_description
1 polymer ?
#
loop_
_entity_poly.entity_id
_entity_poly.type
_entity_poly.pdbx_seq_one_letter_code
_entity_poly.pdbx_strand_id
1 'polypeptide(L)'
;MLTPTFILNRVGKHNREEVLEKAEKDLVTVTEQYMSRLVRELQGTDFWKLRRAYSPGVQEYVEAATFCKFCKTGTLLNLDEINATLLPLSDPSFEPLQINVLDYLLGVMPFILCYFNYYFVL
;
A
#
# COMPACT_ATOMS: atom_id res chain seq x y z
N MET A 1 -6.91 -6.54 8.62
CA MET A 1 -5.56 -6.00 8.34
C MET A 1 -4.99 -6.84 7.21
N LEU A 2 -4.92 -6.28 5.99
CA LEU A 2 -4.43 -6.96 4.80
C LEU A 2 -2.90 -6.92 4.80
N THR A 3 -2.26 -7.75 5.62
CA THR A 3 -0.80 -7.88 5.57
C THR A 3 -0.42 -8.78 4.39
N PRO A 4 0.63 -8.45 3.61
CA PRO A 4 1.15 -9.28 2.51
C PRO A 4 1.42 -10.74 2.89
N THR A 5 1.76 -11.00 4.16
CA THR A 5 1.88 -12.34 4.74
C THR A 5 0.62 -13.20 4.55
N PHE A 6 -0.57 -12.58 4.60
CA PHE A 6 -1.85 -13.27 4.44
C PHE A 6 -2.11 -13.68 2.99
N ILE A 7 -1.69 -12.85 2.03
CA ILE A 7 -1.80 -13.16 0.60
C ILE A 7 -0.77 -14.25 0.26
N LEU A 8 0.48 -14.10 0.70
CA LEU A 8 1.55 -15.10 0.50
C LEU A 8 1.20 -16.48 1.06
N ASN A 9 0.63 -16.56 2.25
CA ASN A 9 0.22 -17.84 2.86
C ASN A 9 -0.92 -18.54 2.11
N ARG A 10 -1.63 -17.85 1.20
CA ARG A 10 -2.75 -18.42 0.43
C ARG A 10 -2.45 -18.63 -1.04
N VAL A 11 -1.36 -18.06 -1.57
CA VAL A 11 -0.95 -18.28 -2.96
C VAL A 11 -0.33 -19.67 -3.10
N GLY A 12 -1.14 -20.63 -3.56
CA GLY A 12 -0.68 -21.93 -4.05
C GLY A 12 -0.39 -21.93 -5.56
N LYS A 13 0.38 -22.90 -6.07
CA LYS A 13 0.73 -23.06 -7.50
C LYS A 13 -0.47 -23.02 -8.46
N HIS A 14 -1.65 -23.43 -8.00
CA HIS A 14 -2.85 -23.56 -8.83
C HIS A 14 -3.93 -22.50 -8.55
N ASN A 15 -3.77 -21.66 -7.52
CA ASN A 15 -4.78 -20.68 -7.11
C ASN A 15 -4.28 -19.23 -7.12
N ARG A 16 -3.14 -19.01 -7.75
CA ARG A 16 -2.43 -17.72 -7.72
C ARG A 16 -3.26 -16.59 -8.32
N GLU A 17 -3.89 -16.81 -9.47
CA GLU A 17 -4.68 -15.76 -10.14
C GLU A 17 -5.91 -15.35 -9.34
N GLU A 18 -6.70 -16.31 -8.85
CA GLU A 18 -7.90 -16.01 -8.05
C GLU A 18 -7.56 -15.27 -6.75
N VAL A 19 -6.50 -15.69 -6.06
CA VAL A 19 -6.04 -15.04 -4.82
C VAL A 19 -5.54 -13.62 -5.10
N LEU A 20 -4.85 -13.41 -6.23
CA LEU A 20 -4.38 -12.07 -6.61
C LEU A 20 -5.52 -11.15 -7.02
N GLU A 21 -6.51 -11.64 -7.78
CA GLU A 21 -7.69 -10.87 -8.15
C GLU A 21 -8.48 -10.44 -6.91
N LYS A 22 -8.63 -11.33 -5.94
CA LYS A 22 -9.26 -11.01 -4.66
C LYS A 22 -8.46 -9.97 -3.87
N ALA A 23 -7.14 -10.15 -3.76
CA ALA A 23 -6.28 -9.19 -3.07
C ALA A 23 -6.32 -7.80 -3.72
N GLU A 24 -6.43 -7.72 -5.04
CA GLU A 24 -6.58 -6.46 -5.77
C GLU A 24 -7.93 -5.79 -5.48
N LYS A 25 -9.03 -6.54 -5.49
CA LYS A 25 -10.37 -6.02 -5.10
C LYS A 25 -10.37 -5.51 -3.66
N ASP A 26 -9.73 -6.25 -2.76
CA ASP A 26 -9.58 -5.85 -1.36
C ASP A 26 -8.72 -4.58 -1.24
N LEU A 27 -7.64 -4.45 -2.02
CA LEU A 27 -6.78 -3.26 -2.07
C LEU A 27 -7.50 -2.03 -2.62
N VAL A 28 -8.31 -2.19 -3.67
CA VAL A 28 -9.17 -1.12 -4.21
C VAL A 28 -10.14 -0.66 -3.12
N THR A 29 -10.79 -1.60 -2.42
CA THR A 29 -11.71 -1.28 -1.33
C THR A 29 -11.00 -0.51 -0.21
N VAL A 30 -9.79 -0.90 0.19
CA VAL A 30 -8.99 -0.16 1.18
C VAL A 30 -8.62 1.23 0.68
N THR A 31 -8.25 1.37 -0.58
CA THR A 31 -7.94 2.67 -1.18
C THR A 31 -9.17 3.59 -1.15
N GLU A 32 -10.32 3.09 -1.60
CA GLU A 32 -11.57 3.87 -1.67
C GLU A 32 -12.19 4.17 -0.32
N GLN A 33 -11.98 3.34 0.71
CA GLN A 33 -12.59 3.54 2.03
C GLN A 33 -11.64 4.20 3.03
N TYR A 34 -10.42 3.67 3.17
CA TYR A 34 -9.47 4.13 4.17
C TYR A 34 -8.65 5.31 3.65
N MET A 35 -8.04 5.19 2.47
CA MET A 35 -7.18 6.27 1.94
C MET A 35 -8.00 7.51 1.59
N SER A 36 -9.18 7.35 0.97
CA SER A 36 -10.06 8.51 0.70
C SER A 36 -10.50 9.23 1.97
N ARG A 37 -10.84 8.47 3.03
CA ARG A 37 -11.24 9.02 4.33
C ARG A 37 -10.06 9.71 4.99
N LEU A 38 -8.88 9.12 4.95
CA LEU A 38 -7.65 9.70 5.49
C LEU A 38 -7.33 11.03 4.79
N VAL A 39 -7.38 11.06 3.45
CA VAL A 39 -7.17 12.28 2.65
C VAL A 39 -8.16 13.36 3.07
N ARG A 40 -9.46 13.03 3.20
CA ARG A 40 -10.49 13.98 3.62
C ARG A 40 -10.33 14.47 5.06
N GLU A 41 -9.91 13.60 5.98
CA GLU A 41 -9.69 13.99 7.39
C GLU A 41 -8.43 14.87 7.55
N LEU A 42 -7.43 14.70 6.68
CA LEU A 42 -6.22 15.50 6.70
C LEU A 42 -6.36 16.84 5.96
N GLN A 43 -7.32 16.96 5.03
CA GLN A 43 -7.62 18.22 4.33
C GLN A 43 -7.93 19.35 5.32
N GLY A 44 -7.23 20.49 5.16
CA GLY A 44 -7.40 21.66 6.00
C GLY A 44 -6.84 21.55 7.42
N THR A 45 -6.14 20.46 7.75
CA THR A 45 -5.41 20.30 9.01
C THR A 45 -3.90 20.35 8.80
N ASP A 46 -3.17 20.68 9.86
CA ASP A 46 -1.73 20.49 9.93
C ASP A 46 -1.38 18.99 9.90
N PHE A 47 -1.32 18.39 8.70
CA PHE A 47 -1.12 16.95 8.52
C PHE A 47 0.12 16.42 9.25
N TRP A 48 1.17 17.23 9.38
CA TRP A 48 2.39 16.89 10.10
C TRP A 48 2.16 16.60 11.60
N LYS A 49 1.14 17.22 12.23
CA LYS A 49 0.78 16.96 13.63
C LYS A 49 0.15 15.58 13.82
N LEU A 50 -0.58 15.10 12.81
CA LEU A 50 -1.31 13.83 12.85
C LEU A 50 -0.48 12.66 12.31
N ARG A 51 0.75 12.92 11.84
CA ARG A 51 1.63 11.92 11.23
C ARG A 51 1.78 10.65 12.05
N ARG A 52 1.94 10.76 13.37
CA ARG A 52 2.09 9.58 14.24
C ARG A 52 0.85 8.66 14.25
N ALA A 53 -0.34 9.20 13.98
CA ALA A 53 -1.58 8.45 13.98
C ALA A 53 -1.81 7.68 12.67
N TYR A 54 -1.46 8.27 11.51
CA TYR A 54 -1.74 7.67 10.21
C TYR A 54 -0.55 6.94 9.58
N SER A 55 0.68 7.31 9.93
CA SER A 55 1.92 6.76 9.35
C SER A 55 1.94 5.22 9.35
N PRO A 56 1.56 4.52 10.44
CA PRO A 56 1.50 3.05 10.43
C PRO A 56 0.54 2.49 9.36
N GLY A 57 -0.65 3.08 9.22
CA GLY A 57 -1.64 2.63 8.22
C GLY A 57 -1.19 2.91 6.78
N VAL A 58 -0.48 4.02 6.56
CA VAL A 58 0.13 4.33 5.26
C VAL A 58 1.25 3.33 4.93
N GLN A 59 2.06 2.93 5.91
CA GLN A 59 3.11 1.92 5.71
C GLN A 59 2.52 0.57 5.29
N GLU A 60 1.47 0.11 5.98
CA GLU A 60 0.76 -1.12 5.62
C GLU A 60 0.12 -1.04 4.22
N TYR A 61 -0.45 0.12 3.87
CA TYR A 61 -0.99 0.36 2.53
C TYR A 61 0.08 0.26 1.45
N VAL A 62 1.24 0.91 1.66
CA VAL A 62 2.39 0.85 0.75
C VAL A 62 2.86 -0.60 0.58
N GLU A 63 2.97 -1.35 1.68
CA GLU A 63 3.39 -2.74 1.67
C GLU A 63 2.44 -3.59 0.81
N ALA A 64 1.13 -3.48 1.03
CA ALA A 64 0.11 -4.22 0.30
C ALA A 64 0.05 -3.85 -1.19
N ALA A 65 0.10 -2.55 -1.51
CA ALA A 65 0.07 -2.06 -2.89
C ALA A 65 1.31 -2.50 -3.69
N THR A 66 2.48 -2.40 -3.08
CA THR A 66 3.75 -2.80 -3.68
C THR A 66 3.80 -4.30 -3.91
N PHE A 67 3.36 -5.08 -2.92
CA PHE A 67 3.30 -6.54 -3.05
C PHE A 67 2.34 -6.99 -4.15
N CYS A 68 1.14 -6.40 -4.23
CA CYS A 68 0.15 -6.72 -5.25
C CYS A 68 0.70 -6.45 -6.67
N LYS A 69 1.31 -5.28 -6.90
CA LYS A 69 1.95 -4.95 -8.19
C LYS A 69 3.09 -5.91 -8.53
N PHE A 70 3.91 -6.25 -7.54
CA PHE A 70 5.01 -7.19 -7.72
C PHE A 70 4.50 -8.56 -8.15
N CYS A 71 3.46 -9.09 -7.51
CA CYS A 71 2.88 -10.36 -7.93
C CYS A 71 2.30 -10.33 -9.35
N LYS A 72 1.75 -9.20 -9.82
CA LYS A 72 1.17 -9.10 -11.17
C LYS A 72 2.22 -8.91 -12.26
N THR A 73 3.22 -8.06 -12.01
CA THR A 73 4.13 -7.54 -13.05
C THR A 73 5.59 -7.91 -12.84
N GLY A 74 5.97 -8.40 -11.66
CA GLY A 74 7.36 -8.64 -11.27
C GLY A 74 8.14 -7.37 -10.93
N THR A 75 7.47 -6.20 -10.88
CA THR A 75 8.10 -4.90 -10.61
C THR A 75 7.59 -4.29 -9.31
N LEU A 76 8.43 -3.49 -8.65
CA LEU A 76 8.02 -2.74 -7.46
C LEU A 76 7.23 -1.49 -7.85
N LEU A 77 6.25 -1.15 -7.03
CA LEU A 77 5.54 0.12 -7.10
C LEU A 77 6.48 1.22 -6.59
N ASN A 78 6.72 2.23 -7.40
CA ASN A 78 7.58 3.36 -6.99
C ASN A 78 6.77 4.46 -6.28
N LEU A 79 7.48 5.40 -5.66
CA LEU A 79 6.87 6.48 -4.88
C LEU A 79 5.94 7.37 -5.72
N ASP A 80 6.32 7.65 -6.96
CA ASP A 80 5.54 8.54 -7.84
C ASP A 80 4.24 7.84 -8.27
N GLU A 81 4.29 6.55 -8.58
CA GLU A 81 3.14 5.74 -8.95
C GLU A 81 2.12 5.63 -7.81
N ILE A 82 2.57 5.39 -6.57
CA ILE A 82 1.64 5.32 -5.44
C ILE A 82 1.08 6.69 -5.06
N ASN A 83 1.85 7.77 -5.21
CA ASN A 83 1.30 9.10 -5.01
C ASN A 83 0.28 9.45 -6.11
N ALA A 84 0.50 8.98 -7.35
CA ALA A 84 -0.45 9.17 -8.44
C ALA A 84 -1.81 8.49 -8.20
N THR A 85 -1.88 7.39 -7.43
CA THR A 85 -3.17 6.77 -7.06
C THR A 85 -3.94 7.58 -6.02
N LEU A 86 -3.27 8.46 -5.27
CA LEU A 86 -3.88 9.31 -4.24
C LEU A 86 -4.31 10.68 -4.77
N LEU A 87 -3.73 11.15 -5.87
CA LEU A 87 -4.10 12.42 -6.50
C LEU A 87 -5.61 12.51 -6.80
N PRO A 88 -6.28 11.50 -7.39
CA PRO A 88 -7.71 11.56 -7.68
C PRO A 88 -8.60 11.58 -6.43
N LEU A 89 -8.06 11.19 -5.27
CA LEU A 89 -8.78 11.18 -4.00
C LEU A 89 -8.74 12.54 -3.30
N SER A 90 -7.86 13.45 -3.74
CA SER A 90 -7.69 14.77 -3.17
C SER A 90 -8.61 15.79 -3.85
N ASP A 91 -9.13 16.73 -3.07
CA ASP A 91 -9.89 17.86 -3.62
C ASP A 91 -8.91 18.83 -4.32
N PRO A 92 -9.19 19.28 -5.56
CA PRO A 92 -8.33 20.20 -6.31
C PRO A 92 -8.04 21.54 -5.60
N SER A 93 -8.86 21.89 -4.61
CA SER A 93 -8.77 23.14 -3.85
C SER A 93 -7.71 23.09 -2.74
N PHE A 94 -7.17 21.91 -2.42
CA PHE A 94 -6.19 21.70 -1.36
C PHE A 94 -4.93 21.01 -1.89
N GLU A 95 -3.82 21.18 -1.18
CA GLU A 95 -2.60 20.45 -1.49
C GLU A 95 -2.83 18.94 -1.26
N PRO A 96 -2.56 18.08 -2.27
CA PRO A 96 -2.86 16.67 -2.17
C PRO A 96 -1.98 15.99 -1.12
N LEU A 97 -2.52 14.98 -0.45
CA LEU A 97 -1.73 14.15 0.45
C LEU A 97 -0.65 13.42 -0.36
N GLN A 98 0.61 13.65 0.00
CA GLN A 98 1.73 12.90 -0.55
C GLN A 98 2.31 11.98 0.52
N ILE A 99 2.48 10.70 0.16
CA ILE A 99 3.24 9.76 0.96
C ILE A 99 4.69 10.25 0.98
N ASN A 100 5.24 10.41 2.18
CA ASN A 100 6.63 10.78 2.37
C ASN A 100 7.55 9.58 2.05
N VAL A 101 8.73 9.86 1.49
CA VAL A 101 9.83 8.91 1.28
C VAL A 101 10.05 8.00 2.48
N LEU A 102 10.00 8.52 3.70
CA LEU A 102 10.19 7.72 4.92
C LEU A 102 9.10 6.65 5.10
N ASP A 103 7.83 7.04 4.94
CA ASP A 103 6.70 6.13 5.09
C ASP A 103 6.65 5.11 3.95
N TYR A 104 7.07 5.52 2.74
CA TYR A 104 7.26 4.61 1.62
C TYR A 104 8.37 3.59 1.88
N LEU A 105 9.57 4.03 2.28
CA LEU A 105 10.69 3.12 2.55
C LEU A 105 10.33 2.13 3.66
N LEU A 106 9.74 2.62 4.75
CA LEU A 106 9.30 1.76 5.86
C LEU A 106 8.22 0.76 5.43
N GLY A 107 7.29 1.16 4.55
CA GLY A 107 6.28 0.25 4.00
C GLY A 107 6.85 -0.79 3.03
N VAL A 108 7.93 -0.50 2.31
CA VAL A 108 8.57 -1.47 1.39
C VAL A 108 9.52 -2.43 2.13
N MET A 109 10.04 -2.06 3.29
CA MET A 109 10.98 -2.89 4.08
C MET A 109 10.44 -4.29 4.42
N PRO A 110 9.21 -4.47 4.93
CA PRO A 110 8.67 -5.80 5.22
C PRO A 110 8.57 -6.68 3.97
N PHE A 111 8.21 -6.11 2.81
CA PHE A 111 8.24 -6.84 1.53
C PHE A 111 9.64 -7.37 1.22
N ILE A 112 10.67 -6.51 1.32
CA ILE A 112 12.06 -6.90 1.08
C ILE A 112 12.47 -8.02 2.05
N LEU A 113 12.18 -7.87 3.34
CA LEU A 113 12.51 -8.87 4.36
C LEU A 113 11.80 -10.22 4.12
N CYS A 114 10.53 -10.18 3.69
CA CYS A 114 9.77 -11.37 3.37
C CYS A 114 10.30 -12.05 2.10
N TYR A 115 10.64 -11.29 1.06
CA TYR A 115 11.21 -11.80 -0.18
C TYR A 115 12.59 -12.44 0.03
N PHE A 116 13.48 -11.79 0.79
CA PHE A 116 14.79 -12.35 1.15
C PHE A 116 14.67 -13.64 1.96
N ASN A 117 13.70 -13.74 2.89
CA ASN A 117 13.45 -14.98 3.64
C ASN A 117 12.84 -16.08 2.77
N TYR A 118 11.93 -15.76 1.85
CA TYR A 118 11.28 -16.77 0.98
C TYR A 118 12.24 -17.36 -0.07
N TYR A 119 13.22 -16.59 -0.56
CA TYR A 119 14.24 -17.07 -1.50
C TYR A 119 15.43 -17.76 -0.83
N PHE A 120 15.71 -17.53 0.45
CA PHE A 120 16.79 -18.21 1.17
C PHE A 120 16.35 -19.57 1.76
N VAL A 121 15.04 -19.84 1.80
CA VAL A 121 14.46 -21.09 2.31
C VAL A 121 14.02 -22.04 1.18
N LEU A 122 14.33 -21.71 -0.09
CA LEU A 122 14.15 -22.59 -1.26
C LEU A 122 15.51 -22.97 -1.88
#